data_AF-A0A7S2QRY7-F1
#
_entry.id   AF-A0A7S2QRY7-F1
#
_cell.length_a   1.000
_cell.length_b   1.000
_cell.length_c   1.000
_cell.angle_alpha   90.00
_cell.angle_beta   90.00
_cell.angle_gamma   90.00
#
_symmetry.space_group_name_H-M   'P 1'
#
loop_
_entity.id
_entity.type
_entity.pdbx_description
1 polymer ?
#
loop_
_entity_poly.entity_id
_entity_poly.type
_entity_poly.pdbx_seq_one_letter_code
_entity_poly.pdbx_strand_id
1 'polypeptide(L)'
;DPLTEFLRNLHIEYDFEAAHKQLVECEKVFEVDFFLNLNKDKPYREKFFTNSRRIMFEHYCRIHKRIDISVLAKRLNLDEKDTDKELVELIRSAPFEGK
;
A
#
# COMPACT_ATOMS: atom_id res chain seq x y z
N ASP A 1 -12.20 -12.91 1.85
CA ASP A 1 -11.54 -12.58 0.58
C ASP A 1 -10.52 -11.47 0.85
N PRO A 2 -9.21 -11.71 0.69
CA PRO A 2 -8.18 -10.73 1.06
C PRO A 2 -8.31 -9.38 0.36
N LEU A 3 -8.74 -9.35 -0.90
CA LEU A 3 -8.93 -8.11 -1.68
C LEU A 3 -10.05 -7.24 -1.09
N THR A 4 -11.21 -7.84 -0.86
CA THR A 4 -12.36 -7.13 -0.29
C THR A 4 -12.07 -6.68 1.15
N GLU A 5 -11.39 -7.52 1.92
CA GLU A 5 -11.08 -7.22 3.32
C GLU A 5 -10.00 -6.13 3.45
N PHE A 6 -9.03 -6.09 2.55
CA PHE A 6 -8.09 -4.97 2.43
C PHE A 6 -8.83 -3.63 2.24
N LEU A 7 -9.76 -3.57 1.29
CA LEU A 7 -10.52 -2.35 1.01
C LEU A 7 -11.43 -1.95 2.19
N ARG A 8 -12.07 -2.94 2.85
CA ARG A 8 -12.86 -2.72 4.06
C ARG A 8 -12.00 -2.11 5.17
N ASN A 9 -10.86 -2.72 5.46
CA ASN A 9 -9.98 -2.24 6.53
C ASN A 9 -9.42 -0.84 6.22
N LEU A 10 -9.16 -0.54 4.96
CA LEU A 10 -8.63 0.77 4.56
C LEU A 10 -9.68 1.88 4.55
N HIS A 11 -10.88 1.63 4.04
CA HIS A 11 -11.89 2.68 3.81
C HIS A 11 -13.03 2.73 4.83
N ILE A 12 -13.24 1.66 5.60
CA ILE A 12 -14.34 1.58 6.58
C ILE A 12 -13.76 1.56 8.00
N GLU A 13 -12.89 0.59 8.29
CA GLU A 13 -12.38 0.40 9.66
C GLU A 13 -11.19 1.31 9.99
N TYR A 14 -10.52 1.87 8.97
CA TYR A 14 -9.27 2.63 9.09
C TYR A 14 -8.17 1.86 9.87
N ASP A 15 -8.20 0.54 9.83
CA ASP A 15 -7.20 -0.33 10.45
C ASP A 15 -6.10 -0.64 9.43
N PHE A 16 -5.05 0.19 9.45
CA PHE A 16 -3.89 0.04 8.56
C PHE A 16 -3.08 -1.23 8.83
N GLU A 17 -3.10 -1.77 10.05
CA GLU A 17 -2.37 -3.01 10.36
C GLU A 17 -3.11 -4.21 9.79
N ALA A 18 -4.44 -4.25 9.96
CA ALA A 18 -5.27 -5.27 9.34
C ALA A 18 -5.27 -5.15 7.81
N ALA A 19 -5.35 -3.94 7.25
CA ALA A 19 -5.23 -3.72 5.81
C ALA A 19 -3.89 -4.24 5.27
N HIS A 20 -2.78 -3.95 5.96
CA HIS A 20 -1.46 -4.46 5.61
C HIS A 20 -1.41 -5.99 5.59
N LYS A 21 -1.92 -6.65 6.64
CA LYS A 21 -2.00 -8.12 6.72
C LYS A 21 -2.77 -8.70 5.54
N GLN A 22 -3.91 -8.10 5.18
CA GLN A 22 -4.69 -8.55 4.03
C GLN A 22 -3.97 -8.32 2.70
N LEU A 23 -3.19 -7.24 2.56
CA LEU A 23 -2.38 -6.98 1.37
C LEU A 23 -1.31 -8.06 1.17
N VAL A 24 -0.68 -8.56 2.24
CA VAL A 24 0.26 -9.70 2.16
C VAL A 24 -0.47 -10.98 1.71
N GLU A 25 -1.66 -11.25 2.24
CA GLU A 25 -2.44 -12.41 1.82
C GLU A 25 -2.96 -12.29 0.38
N CYS A 26 -3.13 -11.07 -0.16
CA CYS A 26 -3.43 -10.86 -1.57
C CYS A 26 -2.33 -11.42 -2.49
N GLU A 27 -1.06 -11.48 -2.07
CA GLU A 27 0.00 -12.03 -2.92
C GLU A 27 -0.31 -13.46 -3.35
N LYS A 28 -0.79 -14.28 -2.41
CA LYS A 28 -1.20 -15.67 -2.69
C LYS A 28 -2.41 -15.72 -3.63
N VAL A 29 -3.36 -14.79 -3.49
CA VAL A 29 -4.52 -14.69 -4.39
C VAL A 29 -4.09 -14.41 -5.83
N PHE A 30 -3.14 -13.49 -6.02
CA PHE A 30 -2.59 -13.19 -7.35
C PHE A 30 -1.81 -14.35 -7.96
N GLU A 31 -1.24 -15.25 -7.16
CA GLU A 31 -0.54 -16.44 -7.65
C GLU A 31 -1.50 -17.55 -8.10
N VAL A 32 -2.59 -17.77 -7.36
CA VAL A 32 -3.53 -18.87 -7.61
C VAL A 32 -4.64 -18.52 -8.58
N ASP A 33 -5.01 -17.24 -8.70
CA ASP A 33 -6.11 -16.83 -9.56
C ASP A 33 -5.71 -16.77 -11.03
N PHE A 34 -6.45 -17.49 -11.88
CA PHE A 34 -6.16 -17.61 -13.31
C PHE A 34 -6.15 -16.25 -14.01
N PHE A 35 -7.08 -15.34 -13.71
CA PHE A 35 -7.21 -14.06 -14.40
C PHE A 35 -6.20 -13.03 -13.92
N LEU A 36 -5.89 -13.03 -12.61
CA LEU A 36 -4.88 -12.14 -12.03
C LEU A 36 -3.45 -12.58 -12.37
N ASN A 37 -3.22 -13.87 -12.60
CA ASN A 37 -1.95 -14.44 -13.06
C ASN A 37 -1.82 -14.49 -14.59
N LEU A 38 -2.92 -14.35 -15.35
CA LEU A 38 -2.96 -14.62 -16.80
C LEU A 38 -1.99 -13.79 -17.63
N ASN A 39 -1.72 -12.57 -17.19
CA ASN A 39 -1.01 -11.58 -17.99
C ASN A 39 0.43 -11.45 -17.51
N LYS A 40 1.29 -12.42 -17.84
CA LYS A 40 2.75 -12.29 -17.61
C LYS A 40 3.36 -11.07 -18.31
N ASP A 41 2.72 -10.58 -19.39
CA ASP A 41 3.17 -9.42 -20.17
C ASP A 41 2.66 -8.06 -19.64
N LYS A 42 1.76 -8.05 -18.65
CA LYS A 42 1.29 -6.82 -17.98
C LYS A 42 1.35 -7.05 -16.47
N PRO A 43 2.21 -6.37 -15.71
CA PRO A 43 2.34 -6.63 -14.28
C PRO A 43 1.18 -5.98 -13.51
N TYR A 44 -0.04 -6.53 -13.67
CA TYR A 44 -1.21 -6.14 -12.89
C TYR A 44 -0.94 -6.33 -11.40
N ARG A 45 -0.17 -7.36 -11.05
CA ARG A 45 0.35 -7.60 -9.71
C ARG A 45 1.10 -6.37 -9.20
N GLU A 46 2.18 -5.97 -9.88
CA GLU A 46 3.00 -4.82 -9.47
C GLU A 46 2.17 -3.54 -9.38
N LYS A 47 1.36 -3.24 -10.42
CA LYS A 47 0.48 -2.07 -10.41
C LYS A 47 -0.50 -2.09 -9.24
N PHE A 48 -1.05 -3.25 -8.89
CA PHE A 48 -1.95 -3.38 -7.76
C PHE A 48 -1.23 -3.09 -6.45
N PHE A 49 -0.08 -3.72 -6.19
CA PHE A 49 0.67 -3.53 -4.95
C PHE A 49 1.23 -2.11 -4.80
N THR A 50 1.79 -1.53 -5.87
CA THR A 50 2.28 -0.14 -5.87
C THR A 50 1.14 0.84 -5.58
N ASN A 51 -0.01 0.71 -6.27
CA ASN A 51 -1.15 1.59 -6.01
C ASN A 51 -1.77 1.36 -4.61
N SER A 52 -1.78 0.13 -4.12
CA SER A 52 -2.28 -0.20 -2.78
C SER A 52 -1.42 0.45 -1.68
N ARG A 53 -0.09 0.39 -1.81
CA ARG A 53 0.83 1.10 -0.91
C ARG A 53 0.64 2.61 -0.99
N ARG A 54 0.46 3.15 -2.20
CA ARG A 54 0.21 4.58 -2.41
C ARG A 54 -1.07 5.04 -1.72
N ILE A 55 -2.19 4.35 -1.90
CA ILE A 55 -3.46 4.77 -1.29
C ILE A 55 -3.44 4.61 0.23
N MET A 56 -2.75 3.59 0.77
CA MET A 56 -2.51 3.46 2.21
C MET A 56 -1.72 4.66 2.75
N PHE A 57 -0.65 5.06 2.05
CA PHE A 57 0.14 6.24 2.40
C PHE A 57 -0.72 7.52 2.35
N GLU A 58 -1.45 7.75 1.26
CA GLU A 58 -2.31 8.93 1.11
C GLU A 58 -3.38 9.01 2.21
N HIS A 59 -4.05 7.89 2.53
CA HIS A 59 -5.01 7.83 3.63
C HIS A 59 -4.35 8.11 4.98
N TYR A 60 -3.20 7.48 5.24
CA TYR A 60 -2.48 7.67 6.49
C TYR A 60 -2.06 9.13 6.68
N CYS A 61 -1.52 9.76 5.64
CA CYS A 61 -1.10 11.16 5.67
C CYS A 61 -2.27 12.13 5.78
N ARG A 62 -3.45 11.79 5.24
CA ARG A 62 -4.65 12.63 5.34
C ARG A 62 -5.21 12.71 6.76
N ILE A 63 -5.10 11.64 7.54
CA ILE A 63 -5.66 11.58 8.90
C ILE A 63 -4.65 11.97 9.98
N HIS A 64 -3.34 11.83 9.74
CA HIS A 64 -2.29 12.14 10.71
C HIS A 64 -1.64 13.51 10.43
N LYS A 65 -1.77 14.45 11.38
CA LYS A 65 -1.16 15.79 11.30
C LYS A 65 0.35 15.83 11.56
N ARG A 66 0.90 14.78 12.18
CA ARG A 66 2.34 14.58 12.42
C ARG A 66 2.65 13.13 12.11
N ILE A 67 3.67 12.92 11.29
CA ILE A 67 3.98 11.61 10.75
C ILE A 67 5.43 11.31 11.04
N ASP A 68 5.67 10.25 11.81
CA ASP A 68 6.99 9.68 11.97
C ASP A 68 7.28 8.79 10.75
N ILE A 69 8.33 9.18 9.99
CA ILE A 69 8.76 8.50 8.77
C ILE A 69 9.13 7.04 9.05
N SER A 70 9.73 6.73 10.21
CA SER A 70 10.13 5.37 10.58
C SER A 70 8.91 4.48 10.87
N VAL A 71 7.85 5.05 11.46
CA VAL A 71 6.58 4.35 11.71
C VAL A 71 5.85 4.11 10.39
N LEU A 72 5.89 5.08 9.48
CA LEU A 72 5.27 4.97 8.17
C LEU A 72 5.95 3.91 7.29
N ALA A 73 7.28 3.90 7.24
CA ALA A 73 8.06 2.90 6.51
C ALA A 73 7.74 1.47 6.98
N LYS A 74 7.69 1.25 8.30
CA LYS A 74 7.32 -0.04 8.90
C LYS A 74 5.90 -0.48 8.54
N ARG A 75 4.93 0.45 8.54
CA ARG A 75 3.53 0.14 8.19
C ARG A 75 3.33 -0.11 6.69
N LEU A 76 4.17 0.47 5.84
CA LEU A 76 4.13 0.27 4.40
C LEU A 76 4.99 -0.92 3.91
N ASN A 77 5.75 -1.55 4.83
CA ASN A 77 6.67 -2.66 4.55
C ASN A 77 7.61 -2.34 3.37
N LEU A 78 8.15 -1.12 3.41
CA LEU A 78 9.26 -0.72 2.57
C LEU A 78 10.52 -1.25 3.24
N ASP A 79 11.34 -1.98 2.49
CA ASP A 79 12.64 -2.47 2.97
C ASP A 79 13.55 -1.25 3.23
N GLU A 80 14.35 -1.23 4.30
CA GLU A 80 15.11 -0.02 4.71
C GLU A 80 16.00 0.55 3.59
N LYS A 81 16.39 -0.28 2.62
CA LYS A 81 17.19 0.12 1.45
C LYS A 81 16.39 0.73 0.29
N ASP A 82 15.11 0.40 0.12
CA ASP A 82 14.23 0.93 -0.95
C ASP A 82 13.22 1.96 -0.45
N THR A 83 13.04 2.05 0.87
CA THR A 83 12.19 3.03 1.56
C THR A 83 12.48 4.45 1.09
N ASP A 84 13.74 4.84 0.98
CA ASP A 84 14.09 6.23 0.70
C ASP A 84 13.73 6.69 -0.71
N LYS A 85 13.52 5.79 -1.68
CA LYS A 85 13.12 6.22 -3.04
C LYS A 85 11.62 6.18 -3.21
N GLU A 86 10.97 5.06 -2.88
CA GLU A 86 9.52 4.94 -3.00
C GLU A 86 8.79 5.90 -2.06
N LEU A 87 9.25 6.04 -0.80
CA LEU A 87 8.66 6.97 0.15
C LEU A 87 8.87 8.43 -0.28
N VAL A 88 10.05 8.76 -0.82
CA VAL A 88 10.32 10.12 -1.34
C VAL A 88 9.49 10.43 -2.57
N GLU A 89 9.29 9.47 -3.49
CA GLU A 89 8.39 9.66 -4.62
C GLU A 89 6.93 9.78 -4.17
N LEU A 90 6.51 9.03 -3.16
CA LEU A 90 5.17 9.15 -2.55
C LEU A 90 4.97 10.51 -1.87
N ILE A 91 5.95 11.01 -1.13
CA ILE A 91 5.91 12.35 -0.52
C ILE A 91 5.88 13.45 -1.59
N ARG A 92 6.71 13.33 -2.64
CA ARG A 92 6.77 14.30 -3.75
C ARG A 92 5.50 14.33 -4.61
N SER A 93 4.83 13.19 -4.76
CA SER A 93 3.61 13.07 -5.57
C SER A 93 2.33 13.31 -4.77
N ALA A 94 2.39 13.32 -3.44
CA ALA A 94 1.27 13.71 -2.61
C ALA A 94 0.99 15.20 -2.76
N PRO A 95 -0.29 15.63 -2.82
CA PRO A 95 -0.68 17.05 -2.84
C PRO A 95 -0.52 17.66 -1.43
N PHE A 96 0.68 17.58 -0.87
CA PHE A 96 1.03 18.11 0.43
C PHE A 96 1.68 19.48 0.26
N GLU A 97 0.95 20.55 0.58
CA GLU A 97 1.55 21.83 0.98
C GLU A 97 1.94 21.73 2.47
N GLY A 98 3.03 21.03 2.76
CA GLY A 98 3.63 21.01 4.09
C GLY A 98 4.79 22.00 4.16
N LYS A 99 4.71 23.01 5.04
CA LYS A 99 5.84 23.88 5.39
C LYS A 99 6.82 23.19 6.33
#